data_AF-A0A523B0A6-F1
#
_entry.id   AF-A0A523B0A6-F1
#
_cell.length_a   1.000
_cell.length_b   1.000
_cell.length_c   1.000
_cell.angle_alpha   90.00
_cell.angle_beta   90.00
_cell.angle_gamma   90.00
#
_symmetry.space_group_name_H-M   'P 1'
#
loop_
_entity.id
_entity.type
_entity.pdbx_description
1 polymer ?
#
loop_
_entity_poly.entity_id
_entity_poly.type
_entity_poly.pdbx_seq_one_letter_code
_entity_poly.pdbx_strand_id
1 'polypeptide(L)'
;MVKLTFEDGYEVARHIAKAVDLPRLQKMHEVLKRALTSFTNESDERDFMLGLVEGLGEIAKLREEIARIINVAKSLGIAIEVNIKYEEGE
;
A
#
# COMPACT_ATOMS: atom_id res chain seq x y z
N MET A 1 5.78 -32.53 -6.49
CA MET A 1 6.18 -31.31 -5.74
C MET A 1 6.84 -30.38 -6.74
N VAL A 2 6.23 -29.24 -7.07
CA VAL A 2 6.86 -28.26 -7.98
C VAL A 2 7.99 -27.59 -7.20
N LYS A 3 9.19 -27.58 -7.77
CA LYS A 3 10.38 -26.98 -7.14
C LYS A 3 10.38 -25.50 -7.48
N LEU A 4 10.10 -24.65 -6.49
CA LEU A 4 10.13 -23.20 -6.67
C LEU A 4 11.55 -22.70 -6.91
N THR A 5 11.68 -21.76 -7.83
CA THR A 5 12.94 -21.14 -8.22
C THR A 5 13.04 -19.72 -7.65
N PHE A 6 14.25 -19.17 -7.66
CA PHE A 6 14.48 -17.75 -7.32
C PHE A 6 13.66 -16.82 -8.23
N GLU A 7 13.51 -17.18 -9.49
CA GLU A 7 12.82 -16.39 -10.52
C GLU A 7 11.32 -16.25 -10.22
N ASP A 8 10.69 -17.31 -9.67
CA ASP A 8 9.31 -17.27 -9.20
C ASP A 8 9.11 -16.26 -8.06
N GLY A 9 10.04 -16.25 -7.09
CA GLY A 9 10.04 -15.29 -5.99
C GLY A 9 10.27 -13.85 -6.46
N TYR A 10 11.16 -13.66 -7.44
CA TYR A 10 11.44 -12.36 -8.02
C TYR A 10 10.26 -11.78 -8.81
N GLU A 11 9.55 -12.60 -9.59
CA GLU A 11 8.32 -12.16 -10.29
C GLU A 11 7.22 -11.76 -9.31
N VAL A 12 7.04 -12.50 -8.23
CA VAL A 12 6.10 -12.12 -7.16
C VAL A 12 6.48 -10.79 -6.52
N ALA A 13 7.76 -10.58 -6.18
CA ALA A 13 8.23 -9.31 -5.62
C ALA A 13 8.03 -8.15 -6.60
N ARG A 14 8.29 -8.38 -7.89
CA ARG A 14 8.05 -7.42 -8.97
C ARG A 14 6.56 -7.07 -9.10
N HIS A 15 5.66 -8.05 -8.99
CA HIS A 15 4.22 -7.81 -9.01
C HIS A 15 3.75 -7.01 -7.79
N ILE A 16 4.28 -7.30 -6.59
CA ILE A 16 4.02 -6.48 -5.40
C ILE A 16 4.52 -5.05 -5.62
N ALA A 17 5.74 -4.87 -6.13
CA ALA A 17 6.29 -3.55 -6.42
C ALA A 17 5.46 -2.78 -7.47
N LYS A 18 4.91 -3.46 -8.48
CA LYS A 18 3.98 -2.85 -9.46
C LYS A 18 2.64 -2.46 -8.85
N ALA A 19 2.11 -3.23 -7.90
CA ALA A 19 0.90 -2.85 -7.17
C ALA A 19 1.15 -1.66 -6.23
N VAL A 20 2.35 -1.62 -5.64
CA VAL A 20 2.88 -0.52 -4.83
C VAL A 20 3.61 0.48 -5.75
N ASP A 21 2.91 0.99 -6.76
CA ASP A 21 3.49 1.98 -7.66
C ASP A 21 3.67 3.34 -6.95
N LEU A 22 4.83 3.96 -7.15
CA LEU A 22 5.24 5.21 -6.46
C LEU A 22 4.24 6.37 -6.70
N PRO A 23 3.76 6.63 -7.93
CA PRO A 23 2.67 7.58 -8.19
C PRO A 23 1.42 7.37 -7.34
N ARG A 24 1.02 6.11 -7.10
CA ARG A 24 -0.16 5.81 -6.29
C ARG A 24 0.08 6.16 -4.82
N LEU A 25 1.26 5.79 -4.30
CA LEU A 25 1.68 6.18 -2.94
C LEU A 25 1.72 7.70 -2.78
N GLN A 26 2.29 8.42 -3.76
CA GLN A 26 2.33 9.88 -3.78
C GLN A 26 0.93 10.49 -3.78
N LYS A 27 0.00 9.95 -4.57
CA LYS A 27 -1.40 10.41 -4.60
C LYS A 27 -2.08 10.21 -3.23
N MET A 28 -1.92 9.04 -2.61
CA MET A 28 -2.48 8.76 -1.28
C MET A 28 -1.91 9.71 -0.22
N HIS A 29 -0.60 9.95 -0.27
CA HIS A 29 0.06 10.91 0.60
C HIS A 29 -0.50 12.34 0.42
N GLU A 30 -0.69 12.79 -0.83
CA GLU A 30 -1.25 14.12 -1.09
C GLU A 30 -2.69 14.28 -0.60
N VAL A 31 -3.54 13.26 -0.78
CA VAL A 31 -4.93 13.28 -0.28
C VAL A 31 -4.95 13.40 1.24
N LEU A 32 -4.16 12.57 1.93
CA LEU A 32 -4.07 12.59 3.40
C LEU A 32 -3.45 13.89 3.93
N LYS A 33 -2.42 14.40 3.27
CA LYS A 33 -1.77 15.67 3.63
C LYS A 33 -2.74 16.85 3.50
N ARG A 34 -3.52 16.91 2.41
CA ARG A 34 -4.56 17.93 2.23
C ARG A 34 -5.62 17.84 3.31
N ALA A 35 -6.12 16.64 3.60
CA ALA A 35 -7.09 16.42 4.67
C ALA A 35 -6.57 16.98 6.02
N LEU A 36 -5.34 16.60 6.40
CA LEU A 36 -4.69 17.08 7.64
C LEU A 36 -4.51 18.60 7.65
N THR A 37 -4.16 19.20 6.52
CA THR A 37 -4.01 20.67 6.40
C THR A 37 -5.36 21.39 6.58
N SER A 38 -6.46 20.79 6.09
CA SER A 38 -7.81 21.34 6.29
C SER A 38 -8.23 21.32 7.75
N PHE A 39 -7.82 20.31 8.52
CA PHE A 39 -8.07 20.23 9.96
C PHE A 39 -7.35 21.33 10.75
N THR A 40 -6.11 21.68 10.37
CA THR A 40 -5.35 22.74 11.05
C THR A 40 -5.91 24.15 10.84
N ASN A 41 -6.77 24.36 9.84
CA ASN A 41 -7.30 25.67 9.47
C ASN A 41 -8.75 25.89 9.95
N GLU A 42 -9.15 25.38 11.13
CA GLU A 42 -10.39 25.68 11.92
C GLU A 42 -11.76 25.80 11.20
N SER A 43 -11.86 25.53 9.89
CA SER A 43 -12.98 26.01 9.07
C SER A 43 -13.58 24.97 8.15
N ASP A 44 -13.06 23.73 8.09
CA ASP A 44 -13.69 22.73 7.23
C ASP A 44 -13.49 21.28 7.71
N GLU A 45 -14.09 20.97 8.87
CA GLU A 45 -14.18 19.59 9.39
C GLU A 45 -14.76 18.61 8.35
N ARG A 46 -15.64 19.10 7.47
CA ARG A 46 -16.22 18.30 6.39
C ARG A 46 -15.15 17.91 5.38
N ASP A 47 -14.34 18.84 4.90
CA ASP A 47 -13.27 18.55 3.95
C ASP A 47 -12.18 17.67 4.56
N PHE A 48 -11.87 17.84 5.84
CA PHE A 48 -11.02 16.91 6.58
C PHE A 48 -11.59 15.48 6.56
N MET A 49 -12.85 15.31 6.96
CA MET A 49 -13.49 13.99 7.01
C MET A 49 -13.59 13.34 5.63
N LEU A 50 -13.91 14.11 4.59
CA LEU A 50 -13.96 13.63 3.21
C LEU A 50 -12.58 13.17 2.73
N GLY A 51 -11.54 13.99 2.93
CA GLY A 51 -10.18 13.65 2.54
C GLY A 51 -9.62 12.46 3.34
N LEU A 52 -9.98 12.33 4.62
CA LEU A 52 -9.59 11.19 5.45
C LEU A 52 -10.24 9.89 4.95
N VAL A 53 -11.55 9.90 4.66
CA VAL A 53 -12.25 8.74 4.12
C VAL A 53 -11.69 8.34 2.76
N GLU A 54 -11.41 9.31 1.87
CA GLU A 54 -10.81 9.03 0.57
C GLU A 54 -9.41 8.40 0.72
N GLY A 55 -8.54 9.01 1.54
CA GLY A 55 -7.18 8.51 1.76
C GLY A 55 -7.16 7.11 2.39
N LEU A 56 -7.99 6.86 3.40
CA LEU A 56 -8.12 5.53 4.02
C LEU A 56 -8.71 4.51 3.04
N GLY A 57 -9.64 4.92 2.19
CA GLY A 57 -10.21 4.06 1.15
C GLY A 57 -9.17 3.61 0.12
N GLU A 58 -8.29 4.51 -0.31
CA GLU A 58 -7.19 4.16 -1.22
C GLU A 58 -6.16 3.23 -0.56
N ILE A 59 -5.83 3.44 0.72
CA ILE A 59 -4.98 2.52 1.50
C ILE A 59 -5.63 1.13 1.59
N ALA A 60 -6.94 1.06 1.85
CA ALA A 60 -7.67 -0.20 1.92
C ALA A 60 -7.61 -0.97 0.59
N LYS A 61 -7.82 -0.28 -0.55
CA LYS A 61 -7.69 -0.88 -1.88
C LYS A 61 -6.29 -1.42 -2.14
N LEU A 62 -5.25 -0.65 -1.78
CA LEU A 62 -3.87 -1.10 -1.93
C LEU A 62 -3.59 -2.36 -1.09
N ARG A 63 -4.06 -2.37 0.17
CA ARG A 63 -3.93 -3.54 1.05
C ARG A 63 -4.60 -4.78 0.45
N GLU A 64 -5.79 -4.64 -0.11
CA GLU A 64 -6.48 -5.76 -0.77
C GLU A 64 -5.73 -6.28 -1.99
N GLU A 65 -5.15 -5.40 -2.81
CA GLU A 65 -4.35 -5.80 -3.97
C GLU A 65 -3.09 -6.57 -3.55
N ILE A 66 -2.37 -6.08 -2.55
CA ILE A 66 -1.20 -6.78 -1.98
C ILE A 66 -1.63 -8.15 -1.43
N ALA A 67 -2.74 -8.21 -0.69
CA ALA A 67 -3.26 -9.47 -0.15
C ALA A 67 -3.62 -10.47 -1.27
N ARG A 68 -4.22 -10.00 -2.38
CA ARG A 68 -4.48 -10.83 -3.56
C ARG A 68 -3.19 -11.41 -4.15
N ILE A 69 -2.15 -10.59 -4.32
CA ILE A 69 -0.85 -11.03 -4.85
C ILE A 69 -0.21 -12.06 -3.91
N ILE A 70 -0.22 -11.80 -2.60
CA ILE A 70 0.29 -12.75 -1.60
C ILE A 70 -0.47 -14.08 -1.67
N ASN A 71 -1.80 -14.06 -1.81
CA ASN A 71 -2.61 -15.27 -1.90
C ASN A 71 -2.32 -16.08 -3.17
N VAL A 72 -2.10 -15.42 -4.30
CA VAL A 72 -1.66 -16.07 -5.55
C VAL A 72 -0.27 -16.67 -5.38
N ALA A 73 0.67 -15.96 -4.77
CA ALA A 73 2.00 -16.50 -4.49
C ALA A 73 1.93 -17.75 -3.59
N LYS A 74 1.12 -17.70 -2.52
CA LYS A 74 0.89 -18.83 -1.63
C LYS A 74 0.30 -20.04 -2.33
N SER A 75 -0.63 -19.86 -3.28
CA SER A 75 -1.20 -20.99 -4.04
C SER A 75 -0.18 -21.64 -4.99
N LEU A 76 0.87 -20.91 -5.37
CA LEU A 76 2.03 -21.42 -6.10
C LEU A 76 3.09 -22.06 -5.16
N GLY A 77 2.86 -22.04 -3.84
CA GLY A 77 3.79 -22.55 -2.83
C GLY A 77 4.84 -21.53 -2.36
N ILE A 78 4.74 -20.27 -2.79
CA ILE A 78 5.71 -19.22 -2.47
C ILE A 78 5.29 -18.55 -1.14
N ALA A 79 6.15 -18.63 -0.13
CA ALA A 79 5.98 -17.90 1.11
C ALA A 79 6.62 -16.51 0.97
N ILE A 80 5.83 -15.46 1.23
CA ILE A 80 6.31 -14.08 1.23
C ILE A 80 6.36 -13.59 2.68
N GLU A 81 7.55 -13.21 3.14
CA GLU A 81 7.74 -12.51 4.40
C GLU A 81 7.95 -11.02 4.13
N VAL A 82 7.04 -10.18 4.62
CA VAL A 82 7.15 -8.72 4.52
C VAL A 82 7.81 -8.22 5.80
N ASN A 83 9.10 -7.90 5.72
CA ASN A 83 9.84 -7.26 6.80
C ASN A 83 9.80 -5.73 6.58
N ILE A 84 8.89 -5.05 7.27
CA ILE A 84 8.86 -3.58 7.26
C ILE A 84 9.86 -3.10 8.31
N LYS A 85 10.97 -2.51 7.86
CA LYS A 85 11.85 -1.73 8.71
C LYS A 85 11.44 -0.27 8.57
N TYR A 86 10.98 0.33 9.64
CA TYR A 86 10.88 1.78 9.72
C TYR A 86 12.28 2.27 10.07
N GLU A 87 12.90 3.09 9.21
CA GLU A 87 13.98 3.94 9.68
C GLU A 87 13.33 4.89 10.70
N GLU A 88 13.78 4.81 11.95
CA GLU A 88 13.49 5.86 12.92
C GLU A 88 14.10 7.14 12.32
N GLY A 89 13.25 8.04 11.85
CA GLY A 89 13.69 9.32 11.30
C GLY A 89 14.43 10.11 12.37
N GLU A 90 15.60 10.64 12.00
CA GLU A 90 16.36 11.63 12.78
C GLU A 90 15.55 12.90 13.06
#